data_AF-S9R2X0-F1
#
_entry.id   AF-S9R2X0-F1
#
_cell.length_a   1.000
_cell.length_b   1.000
_cell.length_c   1.000
_cell.angle_alpha   90.00
_cell.angle_beta   90.00
_cell.angle_gamma   90.00
#
_symmetry.space_group_name_H-M   'P 1'
#
loop_
_entity.id
_entity.type
_entity.pdbx_description
1 polymer ?
#
loop_
_entity_poly.entity_id
_entity_poly.type
_entity_poly.pdbx_seq_one_letter_code
_entity_poly.pdbx_strand_id
1 'polypeptide(L)'
;MIVHQQLPMSVNLASFDFLLIEMVHLARRLSEQQETAVSNDERMEKGHNFLENIGFQVGRKLSERLLLTRNRITESIDVMRFLCRELWPIVFRKQLDNLKTNRKGTFVVTDNYFFWFSKMTAATGTEMKEYTTPYLYFPSGFIRGVMHAFGYPVQVIAQCPNLPMCIFQVRFPQPSNIPTGENAPSNPASESVQNIPQQNTDLSRTSDRSLSSTTLGVSNTPSPLNPTNSSHPENS
;
A
#
# COMPACT_ATOMS: atom_id res chain seq x y z
N MET A 1 31.59 -23.58 -16.45
CA MET A 1 30.66 -23.57 -17.61
C MET A 1 29.92 -22.25 -17.58
N ILE A 2 30.39 -21.27 -18.36
CA ILE A 2 29.77 -19.93 -18.40
C ILE A 2 28.56 -20.03 -19.32
N VAL A 3 27.36 -19.87 -18.76
CA VAL A 3 26.14 -19.75 -19.56
C VAL A 3 26.26 -18.44 -20.34
N HIS A 4 26.32 -18.51 -21.67
CA HIS A 4 26.16 -17.33 -22.51
C HIS A 4 24.80 -16.72 -22.21
N GLN A 5 24.81 -15.63 -21.45
CA GLN A 5 23.64 -14.81 -21.19
C GLN A 5 23.19 -14.24 -22.55
N GLN A 6 22.20 -14.89 -23.17
CA GLN A 6 21.59 -14.39 -24.41
C GLN A 6 21.27 -12.92 -24.20
N LEU A 7 21.76 -12.05 -25.11
CA LEU A 7 21.39 -10.64 -25.06
C LEU A 7 19.86 -10.56 -25.03
N PRO A 8 19.27 -9.83 -24.07
CA PRO A 8 17.82 -9.72 -23.99
C PRO A 8 17.33 -9.14 -25.32
N MET A 9 16.38 -9.83 -25.97
CA MET A 9 15.81 -9.37 -27.23
C MET A 9 15.28 -7.93 -27.07
N SER A 10 15.96 -6.97 -27.68
CA SER A 10 15.59 -5.57 -27.63
C SER A 10 14.42 -5.33 -28.58
N VAL A 11 13.20 -5.35 -28.03
CA VAL A 11 12.00 -4.91 -28.73
C VAL A 11 12.02 -3.38 -28.87
N ASN A 12 11.52 -2.85 -29.98
CA ASN A 12 11.43 -1.40 -30.16
C ASN A 12 10.53 -0.78 -29.08
N LEU A 13 11.00 0.32 -28.50
CA LEU A 13 10.33 1.07 -27.45
C LEU A 13 8.87 1.42 -27.82
N ALA A 14 8.64 1.87 -29.06
CA ALA A 14 7.32 2.23 -29.56
C ALA A 14 6.35 1.04 -29.62
N SER A 15 6.83 -0.19 -29.82
CA SER A 15 5.98 -1.38 -29.85
C SER A 15 5.27 -1.62 -28.51
N PHE A 16 5.93 -1.30 -27.38
CA PHE A 16 5.30 -1.39 -26.07
C PHE A 16 4.24 -0.29 -25.88
N ASP A 17 4.49 0.92 -26.41
CA ASP A 17 3.54 2.04 -26.30
C ASP A 17 2.25 1.76 -27.07
N PHE A 18 2.37 1.28 -28.31
CA PHE A 18 1.23 0.85 -29.11
C PHE A 18 0.50 -0.35 -28.48
N LEU A 19 1.24 -1.35 -27.96
CA LEU A 19 0.63 -2.50 -27.27
C LEU A 19 -0.23 -2.03 -26.08
N LEU A 20 0.27 -1.12 -25.26
CA LEU A 20 -0.43 -0.64 -24.07
C LEU A 20 -1.67 0.20 -24.40
N ILE A 21 -1.61 1.02 -25.45
CA ILE A 21 -2.77 1.75 -25.97
C ILE A 21 -3.80 0.75 -26.52
N GLU A 22 -3.38 -0.18 -27.37
CA GLU A 22 -4.27 -1.21 -27.94
C GLU A 22 -4.83 -2.16 -26.89
N MET A 23 -4.14 -2.43 -25.77
CA MET A 23 -4.69 -3.19 -24.65
C MET A 23 -5.94 -2.51 -24.07
N VAL A 24 -5.95 -1.18 -23.96
CA VAL A 24 -7.13 -0.42 -23.49
C VAL A 24 -8.26 -0.47 -24.53
N HIS A 25 -7.95 -0.31 -25.82
CA HIS A 25 -8.94 -0.43 -26.90
C HIS A 25 -9.48 -1.88 -27.06
N LEU A 26 -8.66 -2.90 -26.81
CA LEU A 26 -9.06 -4.30 -26.79
C LEU A 26 -9.96 -4.60 -25.59
N ALA A 27 -9.60 -4.13 -24.39
CA ALA A 27 -10.41 -4.30 -23.19
C ALA A 27 -11.82 -3.68 -23.36
N ARG A 28 -11.90 -2.52 -24.03
CA ARG A 28 -13.17 -1.93 -24.44
C ARG A 28 -13.91 -2.84 -25.43
N ARG A 29 -13.30 -3.21 -26.57
CA ARG A 29 -13.90 -4.12 -27.57
C ARG A 29 -14.46 -5.42 -26.95
N LEU A 30 -13.71 -6.06 -26.05
CA LEU A 30 -14.11 -7.28 -25.36
C LEU A 30 -15.31 -7.07 -24.42
N SER A 31 -15.53 -5.86 -23.89
CA SER A 31 -16.73 -5.53 -23.11
C SER A 31 -17.91 -5.02 -23.95
N GLU A 32 -17.77 -4.90 -25.28
CA GLU A 32 -18.86 -4.58 -26.21
C GLU A 32 -19.35 -5.81 -26.99
N GLN A 33 -18.48 -6.79 -27.25
CA GLN A 33 -18.78 -7.99 -28.04
C GLN A 33 -19.79 -8.98 -27.42
N GLN A 34 -20.36 -8.69 -26.24
CA GLN A 34 -21.29 -9.58 -25.55
C GLN A 34 -22.71 -8.98 -25.57
N GLU A 35 -23.47 -9.29 -26.62
CA GLU A 35 -24.79 -8.71 -26.97
C GLU A 35 -25.94 -8.92 -25.96
N THR A 36 -25.73 -9.67 -24.88
CA THR A 36 -26.67 -9.71 -23.76
C THR A 36 -26.87 -8.31 -23.17
N ALA A 37 -28.09 -7.98 -22.74
CA ALA A 37 -28.45 -6.67 -22.17
C ALA A 37 -27.78 -6.39 -20.81
N VAL A 38 -26.49 -6.10 -20.87
CA VAL A 38 -25.57 -5.89 -19.75
C VAL A 38 -25.47 -4.39 -19.46
N SER A 39 -25.53 -3.99 -18.19
CA SER A 39 -25.43 -2.58 -17.80
C SER A 39 -24.06 -1.99 -18.15
N ASN A 40 -23.99 -0.67 -18.35
CA ASN A 40 -22.70 -0.01 -18.58
C ASN A 40 -21.70 -0.25 -17.44
N ASP A 41 -22.18 -0.41 -16.20
CA ASP A 41 -21.35 -0.70 -15.04
C ASP A 41 -20.69 -2.08 -15.15
N GLU A 42 -21.44 -3.13 -15.49
CA GLU A 42 -20.89 -4.49 -15.66
C GLU A 42 -19.95 -4.58 -16.88
N ARG A 43 -20.22 -3.82 -17.96
CA ARG A 43 -19.28 -3.69 -19.10
C ARG A 43 -17.96 -3.04 -18.66
N MET A 44 -18.02 -2.00 -17.83
CA MET A 44 -16.84 -1.33 -17.28
C MET A 44 -16.07 -2.25 -16.32
N GLU A 45 -16.77 -3.03 -15.49
CA GLU A 45 -16.19 -4.01 -14.58
C GLU A 45 -15.46 -5.14 -15.33
N LYS A 46 -16.01 -5.66 -16.43
CA LYS A 46 -15.32 -6.64 -17.29
C LYS A 46 -14.00 -6.08 -17.85
N GLY A 47 -14.03 -4.85 -18.36
CA GLY A 47 -12.83 -4.16 -18.86
C GLY A 47 -11.79 -3.90 -17.75
N HIS A 48 -12.25 -3.54 -16.55
CA HIS A 48 -11.44 -3.41 -15.34
C HIS A 48 -10.73 -4.72 -15.01
N ASN A 49 -11.49 -5.80 -14.78
CA ASN A 49 -10.98 -7.09 -14.33
C ASN A 49 -9.98 -7.69 -15.33
N PHE A 50 -10.21 -7.51 -16.63
CA PHE A 50 -9.27 -7.93 -17.67
C PHE A 50 -7.91 -7.20 -17.58
N LEU A 51 -7.92 -5.85 -17.57
CA LEU A 51 -6.69 -5.06 -17.55
C LEU A 51 -5.96 -5.13 -16.20
N GLU A 52 -6.70 -5.14 -15.10
CA GLU A 52 -6.16 -5.30 -13.75
C GLU A 52 -5.44 -6.65 -13.61
N ASN A 53 -6.06 -7.76 -14.04
CA ASN A 53 -5.44 -9.07 -13.96
C ASN A 53 -4.15 -9.17 -14.82
N ILE A 54 -4.12 -8.56 -16.02
CA ILE A 54 -2.88 -8.51 -16.82
C ILE A 54 -1.80 -7.73 -16.07
N GLY A 55 -2.14 -6.56 -15.51
CA GLY A 55 -1.24 -5.78 -14.66
C GLY A 55 -0.70 -6.58 -13.48
N PHE A 56 -1.60 -7.25 -12.75
CA PHE A 56 -1.30 -8.08 -11.59
C PHE A 56 -0.29 -9.19 -11.90
N GLN A 57 -0.50 -9.91 -13.01
CA GLN A 57 0.39 -10.99 -13.42
C GLN A 57 1.75 -10.46 -13.91
N VAL A 58 1.81 -9.28 -14.53
CA VAL A 58 3.08 -8.61 -14.88
C VAL A 58 3.83 -8.16 -13.62
N GLY A 59 3.14 -7.48 -12.69
CA GLY A 59 3.73 -6.97 -11.44
C GLY A 59 4.31 -8.08 -10.56
N ARG A 60 3.59 -9.21 -10.45
CA ARG A 60 4.07 -10.40 -9.74
C ARG A 60 5.33 -10.99 -10.38
N LYS A 61 5.24 -11.37 -11.66
CA LYS A 61 6.33 -12.05 -12.38
C LYS A 61 7.59 -11.19 -12.48
N LEU A 62 7.44 -9.87 -12.62
CA LEU A 62 8.57 -8.95 -12.65
C LEU A 62 9.24 -8.83 -11.26
N SER A 63 8.44 -8.75 -10.20
CA SER A 63 8.96 -8.75 -8.82
C SER A 63 9.70 -10.04 -8.50
N GLU A 64 9.08 -11.19 -8.78
CA GLU A 64 9.69 -12.53 -8.60
C GLU A 64 11.04 -12.65 -9.33
N ARG A 65 11.14 -12.16 -10.58
CA ARG A 65 12.40 -12.19 -11.35
C ARG A 65 13.49 -11.27 -10.80
N LEU A 66 13.16 -10.05 -10.38
CA LEU A 66 14.17 -9.09 -9.91
C LEU A 66 14.64 -9.36 -8.47
N LEU A 67 13.85 -10.09 -7.69
CA LEU A 67 14.22 -10.49 -6.32
C LEU A 67 15.26 -11.61 -6.25
N LEU A 68 15.44 -12.39 -7.33
CA LEU A 68 16.49 -13.44 -7.41
C LEU A 68 17.92 -12.91 -7.20
N THR A 69 18.12 -11.58 -7.29
CA THR A 69 19.43 -10.93 -7.21
C THR A 69 19.51 -9.89 -6.07
N ARG A 70 18.60 -9.91 -5.08
CA ARG A 70 18.53 -8.86 -4.04
C ARG A 70 18.31 -9.38 -2.61
N ASN A 71 18.72 -8.57 -1.64
CA ASN A 71 18.40 -8.78 -0.23
C ASN A 71 16.87 -8.81 -0.01
N ARG A 72 16.44 -9.63 0.95
CA ARG A 72 15.04 -9.81 1.31
C ARG A 72 14.42 -8.50 1.82
N ILE A 73 13.43 -7.98 1.09
CA ILE A 73 12.58 -6.87 1.55
C ILE A 73 11.48 -7.47 2.43
N THR A 74 11.33 -6.97 3.66
CA THR A 74 10.38 -7.48 4.66
C THR A 74 9.33 -6.46 5.12
N GLU A 75 9.45 -5.19 4.70
CA GLU A 75 8.58 -4.11 5.14
C GLU A 75 7.81 -3.51 3.95
N SER A 76 6.50 -3.31 4.14
CA SER A 76 5.61 -2.82 3.08
C SER A 76 5.99 -1.43 2.52
N ILE A 77 6.58 -0.57 3.36
CA ILE A 77 7.11 0.73 2.92
C ILE A 77 8.33 0.56 2.00
N ASP A 78 9.17 -0.45 2.23
CA ASP A 78 10.35 -0.73 1.40
C ASP A 78 9.96 -1.42 0.10
N VAL A 79 8.91 -2.26 0.12
CA VAL A 79 8.27 -2.76 -1.11
C VAL A 79 7.76 -1.59 -1.96
N MET A 80 7.10 -0.61 -1.34
CA MET A 80 6.59 0.56 -2.06
C MET A 80 7.74 1.46 -2.59
N ARG A 81 8.83 1.62 -1.85
CA ARG A 81 10.05 2.32 -2.34
C ARG A 81 10.72 1.57 -3.50
N PHE A 82 10.77 0.24 -3.45
CA PHE A 82 11.25 -0.61 -4.53
C PHE A 82 10.36 -0.49 -5.77
N LEU A 83 9.04 -0.50 -5.59
CA LEU A 83 8.08 -0.24 -6.66
C LEU A 83 8.34 1.11 -7.34
N CYS A 84 8.40 2.19 -6.58
CA CYS A 84 8.53 3.56 -7.11
C CYS A 84 9.84 3.81 -7.86
N ARG A 85 10.96 3.21 -7.41
CA ARG A 85 12.31 3.52 -7.93
C ARG A 85 12.85 2.52 -8.93
N GLU A 86 12.36 1.28 -8.92
CA GLU A 86 12.98 0.17 -9.67
C GLU A 86 12.00 -0.50 -10.62
N LEU A 87 10.77 -0.80 -10.17
CA LEU A 87 9.76 -1.47 -10.99
C LEU A 87 8.99 -0.51 -11.91
N TRP A 88 8.59 0.67 -11.40
CA TRP A 88 7.88 1.68 -12.20
C TRP A 88 8.69 2.13 -13.42
N PRO A 89 10.02 2.40 -13.32
CA PRO A 89 10.82 2.77 -14.49
C PRO A 89 10.94 1.67 -15.55
N ILE A 90 10.87 0.38 -15.19
CA ILE A 90 10.96 -0.70 -16.17
C ILE A 90 9.73 -0.71 -17.10
N VAL A 91 8.56 -0.36 -16.56
CA VAL A 91 7.30 -0.34 -17.31
C VAL A 91 7.02 1.04 -17.90
N PHE A 92 7.04 2.09 -17.07
CA PHE A 92 6.62 3.44 -17.42
C PHE A 92 7.78 4.42 -17.70
N ARG A 93 9.03 3.93 -17.68
CA ARG A 93 10.26 4.67 -18.10
C ARG A 93 10.57 5.93 -17.28
N LYS A 94 9.98 6.01 -16.10
CA LYS A 94 10.08 7.11 -15.14
C LYS A 94 9.99 6.55 -13.72
N GLN A 95 10.55 7.23 -12.72
CA GLN A 95 10.25 6.95 -11.32
C GLN A 95 8.93 7.63 -10.92
N LEU A 96 8.22 7.10 -9.92
CA LEU A 96 7.07 7.80 -9.32
C LEU A 96 7.56 9.05 -8.58
N ASP A 97 6.95 10.21 -8.87
CA ASP A 97 7.43 11.51 -8.34
C ASP A 97 7.23 11.63 -6.83
N ASN A 98 6.15 11.05 -6.30
CA ASN A 98 5.80 11.15 -4.89
C ASN A 98 5.34 9.80 -4.33
N LEU A 99 5.81 9.48 -3.13
CA LEU A 99 5.29 8.44 -2.26
C LEU A 99 4.98 9.07 -0.89
N LYS A 100 3.70 9.10 -0.55
CA LYS A 100 3.19 9.52 0.78
C LYS A 100 2.63 8.30 1.50
N THR A 101 2.73 8.27 2.82
CA THR A 101 2.13 7.22 3.66
C THR A 101 1.43 7.82 4.87
N ASN A 102 0.37 7.17 5.34
CA ASN A 102 -0.34 7.49 6.56
C ASN A 102 -0.05 6.39 7.60
N ARG A 103 0.01 6.76 8.89
CA ARG A 103 0.16 5.83 10.04
C ARG A 103 -0.86 4.68 10.03
N LYS A 104 -1.99 4.83 9.35
CA LYS A 104 -3.02 3.80 9.12
C LYS A 104 -2.71 2.81 7.96
N GLY A 105 -1.45 2.67 7.53
CA GLY A 105 -1.06 1.72 6.48
C GLY A 105 -1.62 2.04 5.09
N THR A 106 -1.88 3.30 4.79
CA THR A 106 -2.32 3.73 3.44
C THR A 106 -1.19 4.46 2.75
N PHE A 107 -0.82 4.01 1.55
CA PHE A 107 0.12 4.69 0.67
C PHE A 107 -0.63 5.48 -0.40
N VAL A 108 -0.07 6.61 -0.79
CA VAL A 108 -0.53 7.41 -1.94
C VAL A 108 0.70 7.67 -2.80
N VAL A 109 0.69 7.13 -4.01
CA VAL A 109 1.72 7.42 -5.02
C VAL A 109 1.15 8.31 -6.11
N THR A 110 1.99 9.19 -6.66
CA THR A 110 1.61 10.14 -7.71
C THR A 110 2.64 10.13 -8.82
N ASP A 111 2.14 10.05 -10.06
CA ASP A 111 2.88 10.38 -11.27
C ASP A 111 2.30 11.68 -11.83
N ASN A 112 3.07 12.75 -11.80
CA ASN A 112 2.67 14.08 -12.29
C ASN A 112 2.61 14.16 -13.82
N TYR A 113 3.31 13.24 -14.51
CA TYR A 113 3.47 13.22 -15.97
C TYR A 113 3.34 11.79 -16.48
N PHE A 114 2.17 11.20 -16.23
CA PHE A 114 1.89 9.83 -16.62
C PHE A 114 1.89 9.71 -18.15
N PHE A 115 2.61 8.69 -18.66
CA PHE A 115 2.98 8.62 -20.06
C PHE A 115 1.77 8.59 -21.02
N TRP A 116 0.75 7.78 -20.73
CA TRP A 116 -0.46 7.70 -21.57
C TRP A 116 -1.28 9.00 -21.55
N PHE A 117 -1.29 9.71 -20.41
CA PHE A 117 -2.01 10.98 -20.27
C PHE A 117 -1.26 12.15 -20.90
N SER A 118 0.06 12.08 -20.99
CA SER A 118 0.90 13.09 -21.63
C SER A 118 0.71 13.20 -23.15
N LYS A 119 -0.09 12.31 -23.75
CA LYS A 119 -0.50 12.33 -25.16
C LYS A 119 -1.99 12.63 -25.36
N MET A 120 -2.76 12.79 -24.27
CA MET A 120 -4.17 13.14 -24.34
C MET A 120 -4.33 14.65 -24.35
N THR A 121 -5.11 15.15 -25.29
CA THR A 121 -5.44 16.58 -25.43
C THR A 121 -6.96 16.74 -25.31
N ALA A 122 -7.41 17.76 -24.58
CA ALA A 122 -8.81 18.20 -24.52
C ALA A 122 -9.85 17.16 -24.04
N ALA A 123 -9.81 16.80 -22.76
CA ALA A 123 -10.98 16.27 -22.04
C ALA A 123 -11.20 17.07 -20.76
N THR A 124 -12.46 17.42 -20.46
CA THR A 124 -12.83 18.26 -19.29
C THR A 124 -13.85 17.57 -18.40
N GLY A 125 -13.74 17.77 -17.08
CA GLY A 125 -14.74 17.32 -16.12
C GLY A 125 -14.98 15.80 -16.12
N THR A 126 -16.25 15.39 -16.17
CA THR A 126 -16.69 13.99 -16.14
C THR A 126 -16.16 13.16 -17.31
N GLU A 127 -16.10 13.74 -18.51
CA GLU A 127 -15.57 13.08 -19.71
C GLU A 127 -14.12 12.65 -19.50
N MET A 128 -13.28 13.52 -18.92
CA MET A 128 -11.89 13.18 -18.60
C MET A 128 -11.82 11.92 -17.74
N LYS A 129 -12.67 11.79 -16.72
CA LYS A 129 -12.69 10.61 -15.84
C LYS A 129 -13.02 9.35 -16.64
N GLU A 130 -14.05 9.37 -17.48
CA GLU A 130 -14.45 8.21 -18.27
C GLU A 130 -13.37 7.78 -19.28
N TYR A 131 -12.75 8.73 -19.96
CA TYR A 131 -11.65 8.43 -20.90
C TYR A 131 -10.36 7.97 -20.22
N THR A 132 -10.02 8.51 -19.05
CA THR A 132 -8.76 8.20 -18.34
C THR A 132 -8.83 6.97 -17.44
N THR A 133 -10.00 6.62 -16.89
CA THR A 133 -10.13 5.51 -15.94
C THR A 133 -9.65 4.15 -16.49
N PRO A 134 -9.96 3.75 -17.75
CA PRO A 134 -9.45 2.50 -18.32
C PRO A 134 -7.92 2.40 -18.38
N TYR A 135 -7.24 3.53 -18.61
CA TYR A 135 -5.79 3.66 -18.60
C TYR A 135 -5.17 3.57 -17.19
N LEU A 136 -5.98 3.44 -16.14
CA LEU A 136 -5.50 3.24 -14.76
C LEU A 136 -5.65 1.80 -14.28
N TYR A 137 -6.39 0.94 -14.99
CA TYR A 137 -6.64 -0.45 -14.57
C TYR A 137 -5.37 -1.32 -14.61
N PHE A 138 -4.63 -1.32 -15.72
CA PHE A 138 -3.36 -2.06 -15.81
C PHE A 138 -2.32 -1.57 -14.78
N PRO A 139 -2.05 -0.25 -14.60
CA PRO A 139 -1.14 0.21 -13.56
C PRO A 139 -1.61 -0.11 -12.13
N SER A 140 -2.92 -0.07 -11.86
CA SER A 140 -3.48 -0.47 -10.56
C SER A 140 -3.23 -1.94 -10.26
N GLY A 141 -3.47 -2.81 -11.25
CA GLY A 141 -3.17 -4.23 -11.15
C GLY A 141 -1.68 -4.49 -10.99
N PHE A 142 -0.83 -3.78 -11.74
CA PHE A 142 0.62 -3.86 -11.59
C PHE A 142 1.06 -3.59 -10.15
N ILE A 143 0.60 -2.50 -9.53
CA ILE A 143 0.88 -2.18 -8.13
C ILE A 143 0.38 -3.29 -7.20
N ARG A 144 -0.84 -3.78 -7.41
CA ARG A 144 -1.45 -4.84 -6.60
C ARG A 144 -0.68 -6.16 -6.69
N GLY A 145 -0.21 -6.51 -7.88
CA GLY A 145 0.61 -7.69 -8.16
C GLY A 145 2.00 -7.62 -7.55
N VAL A 146 2.65 -6.46 -7.62
CA VAL A 146 3.92 -6.22 -6.92
C VAL A 146 3.74 -6.44 -5.42
N MET A 147 2.78 -5.76 -4.77
CA MET A 147 2.56 -5.90 -3.33
C MET A 147 2.22 -7.36 -2.93
N HIS A 148 1.41 -8.05 -3.74
CA HIS A 148 1.08 -9.47 -3.52
C HIS A 148 2.32 -10.38 -3.59
N ALA A 149 3.31 -10.11 -4.45
CA ALA A 149 4.54 -10.91 -4.52
C ALA A 149 5.37 -10.87 -3.22
N PHE A 150 5.22 -9.81 -2.41
CA PHE A 150 5.83 -9.69 -1.09
C PHE A 150 4.91 -10.14 0.07
N GLY A 151 3.76 -10.76 -0.24
CA GLY A 151 2.80 -11.23 0.77
C GLY A 151 1.85 -10.15 1.30
N TYR A 152 1.78 -8.98 0.64
CA TYR A 152 0.88 -7.89 1.02
C TYR A 152 -0.35 -7.83 0.09
N PRO A 153 -1.48 -8.45 0.46
CA PRO A 153 -2.74 -8.19 -0.23
C PRO A 153 -3.14 -6.73 -0.01
N VAL A 154 -3.42 -6.02 -1.10
CA VAL A 154 -3.84 -4.61 -1.09
C VAL A 154 -4.99 -4.38 -2.06
N GLN A 155 -5.72 -3.29 -1.84
CA GLN A 155 -6.62 -2.68 -2.81
C GLN A 155 -5.96 -1.41 -3.36
N VAL A 156 -6.15 -1.13 -4.64
CA VAL A 156 -5.62 0.07 -5.31
C VAL A 156 -6.80 0.85 -5.87
N ILE A 157 -6.91 2.12 -5.51
CA ILE A 157 -7.91 3.05 -6.05
C ILE A 157 -7.15 4.13 -6.80
N ALA A 158 -7.43 4.25 -8.10
CA ALA A 158 -6.72 5.13 -9.00
C ALA A 158 -7.63 6.25 -9.51
N GLN A 159 -7.05 7.43 -9.73
CA GLN A 159 -7.74 8.59 -10.28
C GLN A 159 -6.81 9.50 -11.09
N CYS A 160 -7.37 10.15 -12.11
CA CYS A 160 -6.76 11.27 -12.82
C CYS A 160 -7.38 12.57 -12.29
N PRO A 161 -6.71 13.34 -11.41
CA PRO A 161 -7.26 14.61 -10.92
C PRO A 161 -7.24 15.70 -11.99
N ASN A 162 -6.20 15.70 -12.83
CA ASN A 162 -6.02 16.57 -13.98
C ASN A 162 -5.00 15.89 -14.91
N LEU A 163 -5.13 16.06 -16.23
CA LEU A 163 -4.06 15.63 -17.15
C LEU A 163 -2.79 16.48 -16.90
N PRO A 164 -1.57 15.91 -17.04
CA PRO A 164 -1.25 14.51 -17.29
C PRO A 164 -0.97 13.68 -16.00
N MET A 165 -1.55 14.05 -14.85
CA MET A 165 -1.29 13.41 -13.56
C MET A 165 -2.16 12.17 -13.32
N CYS A 166 -1.61 11.15 -12.66
CA CYS A 166 -2.38 10.08 -12.01
C CYS A 166 -1.96 9.88 -10.55
N ILE A 167 -2.93 9.45 -9.73
CA ILE A 167 -2.74 9.14 -8.30
C ILE A 167 -3.27 7.73 -8.05
N PHE A 168 -2.47 6.90 -7.36
CA PHE A 168 -2.88 5.59 -6.87
C PHE A 168 -2.85 5.58 -5.34
N GLN A 169 -3.99 5.33 -4.72
CA GLN A 169 -4.12 5.10 -3.29
C GLN A 169 -4.12 3.59 -3.02
N VAL A 170 -3.08 3.11 -2.35
CA VAL A 170 -2.88 1.71 -1.99
C VAL A 170 -3.26 1.51 -0.53
N ARG A 171 -4.19 0.60 -0.26
CA ARG A 171 -4.72 0.32 1.09
C ARG A 171 -4.66 -1.17 1.37
N PHE A 172 -4.35 -1.57 2.60
CA PHE A 172 -4.62 -2.94 3.03
C PHE A 172 -6.14 -3.16 3.16
N PRO A 173 -6.66 -4.37 2.88
CA PRO A 173 -8.03 -4.74 3.24
C PRO A 173 -8.24 -4.51 4.74
N GLN A 174 -9.37 -3.91 5.10
CA GLN A 174 -9.76 -3.88 6.51
C GLN A 174 -10.17 -5.31 6.93
N PRO A 175 -9.83 -5.76 8.15
CA PRO A 175 -10.43 -6.98 8.69
C PRO A 175 -11.94 -6.77 8.76
N SER A 176 -12.70 -7.58 8.02
CA SER A 176 -14.15 -7.55 8.08
C SER A 176 -14.60 -7.97 9.47
N ASN A 177 -15.23 -7.07 10.22
CA ASN A 177 -15.92 -7.43 11.47
C ASN A 177 -17.01 -8.45 11.13
N ILE A 178 -16.76 -9.72 11.43
CA ILE A 178 -17.79 -10.75 11.41
C ILE A 178 -18.80 -10.36 12.50
N PRO A 179 -20.10 -10.18 12.18
CA PRO A 179 -21.09 -9.98 13.21
C PRO A 179 -21.28 -11.30 13.96
N THR A 180 -20.70 -11.39 15.16
CA THR A 180 -20.96 -12.48 16.10
C THR A 180 -22.44 -12.43 16.47
N GLY A 181 -23.25 -13.26 15.82
CA GLY A 181 -24.69 -13.34 16.04
C GLY A 181 -25.03 -14.03 17.37
N GLU A 182 -24.75 -13.36 18.49
CA GLU A 182 -25.16 -13.81 19.82
C GLU A 182 -26.44 -13.09 20.23
N ASN A 183 -27.55 -13.50 19.61
CA ASN A 183 -28.90 -13.09 20.02
C ASN A 183 -29.27 -13.77 21.35
N ALA A 184 -28.84 -13.19 22.47
CA ALA A 184 -29.38 -13.54 23.78
C ALA A 184 -30.86 -13.10 23.88
N PRO A 185 -31.80 -13.99 24.20
CA PRO A 185 -33.22 -13.63 24.23
C PRO A 185 -33.54 -12.73 25.44
N SER A 186 -34.07 -11.54 25.15
CA SER A 186 -34.67 -10.65 26.15
C SER A 186 -35.96 -11.25 26.71
N ASN A 187 -36.08 -11.33 28.04
CA ASN A 187 -37.33 -11.67 28.73
C ASN A 187 -37.75 -10.47 29.64
N PRO A 188 -39.04 -10.10 29.75
CA PRO A 188 -39.46 -8.81 30.31
C PRO A 188 -40.00 -8.86 31.76
N ALA A 189 -39.95 -7.68 32.44
CA ALA A 189 -40.68 -7.28 33.66
C ALA A 189 -40.44 -8.11 34.95
N SER A 190 -40.28 -7.53 36.16
CA SER A 190 -41.17 -6.55 36.81
C SER A 190 -40.51 -5.76 37.95
N GLU A 191 -40.99 -4.52 38.14
CA GLU A 191 -41.27 -3.80 39.41
C GLU A 191 -40.18 -3.59 40.50
N SER A 192 -39.70 -2.34 40.56
CA SER A 192 -39.58 -1.43 41.73
C SER A 192 -39.59 -1.96 43.19
N VAL A 193 -38.70 -1.39 44.02
CA VAL A 193 -39.03 -0.36 45.06
C VAL A 193 -37.73 0.16 45.74
N GLN A 194 -37.76 1.41 46.25
CA GLN A 194 -36.66 2.09 46.95
C GLN A 194 -36.57 1.70 48.44
N ASN A 195 -35.37 1.71 49.05
CA ASN A 195 -35.06 2.51 50.26
C ASN A 195 -33.66 2.28 50.87
N ILE A 196 -33.18 3.32 51.55
CA ILE A 196 -31.99 3.51 52.42
C ILE A 196 -32.54 4.39 53.60
N PRO A 197 -32.12 4.31 54.89
CA PRO A 197 -30.76 4.09 55.43
C PRO A 197 -30.57 3.20 56.70
N GLN A 198 -29.30 2.90 56.96
CA GLN A 198 -28.58 2.79 58.26
C GLN A 198 -29.20 2.07 59.48
N GLN A 199 -28.47 1.06 59.98
CA GLN A 199 -28.00 1.04 61.38
C GLN A 199 -26.76 0.13 61.58
N ASN A 200 -25.89 0.56 62.51
CA ASN A 200 -25.03 -0.17 63.48
C ASN A 200 -24.93 -1.71 63.37
N THR A 201 -23.83 -2.41 63.67
CA THR A 201 -22.80 -2.27 64.74
C THR A 201 -21.67 -3.28 64.38
N ASP A 202 -20.38 -2.95 64.39
CA ASP A 202 -19.45 -2.90 65.55
C ASP A 202 -18.65 -4.21 65.76
N LEU A 203 -17.38 -4.10 66.19
CA LEU A 203 -16.41 -5.17 66.52
C LEU A 203 -16.04 -6.15 65.36
N SER A 204 -14.81 -6.63 65.12
CA SER A 204 -13.43 -6.31 65.51
C SER A 204 -12.51 -7.00 64.45
N ARG A 205 -11.16 -7.00 64.43
CA ARG A 205 -10.10 -6.66 65.39
C ARG A 205 -8.76 -6.44 64.62
N THR A 206 -7.70 -6.10 65.35
CA THR A 206 -6.24 -6.33 65.12
C THR A 206 -5.82 -7.26 63.94
N SER A 207 -4.75 -7.02 63.18
CA SER A 207 -3.45 -6.46 63.63
C SER A 207 -2.59 -5.86 62.49
N ASP A 208 -1.67 -5.01 62.91
CA ASP A 208 -0.52 -4.42 62.22
C ASP A 208 0.27 -5.31 61.24
N ARG A 209 0.74 -4.70 60.14
CA ARG A 209 2.19 -4.45 59.98
C ARG A 209 2.56 -3.38 58.94
N SER A 210 2.95 -2.23 59.47
CA SER A 210 4.03 -1.35 58.99
C SER A 210 5.40 -2.09 59.09
N LEU A 211 6.56 -1.68 58.53
CA LEU A 211 6.97 -0.58 57.64
C LEU A 211 8.40 -0.90 57.10
N SER A 212 8.84 -0.17 56.06
CA SER A 212 10.23 0.28 55.79
C SER A 212 11.41 -0.67 55.45
N SER A 213 12.12 -0.27 54.38
CA SER A 213 13.59 -0.25 54.19
C SER A 213 14.35 -1.62 54.10
N THR A 214 15.50 -1.75 53.43
CA THR A 214 16.61 -0.78 53.23
C THR A 214 17.32 -0.91 51.87
N THR A 215 18.04 0.16 51.53
CA THR A 215 18.90 0.41 50.36
C THR A 215 20.21 -0.39 50.28
N LEU A 216 20.84 -0.33 49.09
CA LEU A 216 22.29 -0.23 48.76
C LEU A 216 22.70 -1.21 47.63
N GLY A 217 23.55 -0.82 46.67
CA GLY A 217 24.21 0.48 46.49
C GLY A 217 24.84 0.68 45.11
N VAL A 218 25.29 1.92 44.87
CA VAL A 218 26.03 2.38 43.68
C VAL A 218 27.52 2.38 44.01
N SER A 219 28.40 2.10 43.04
CA SER A 219 29.81 2.48 43.09
C SER A 219 30.32 2.93 41.71
N ASN A 220 31.38 3.75 41.73
CA ASN A 220 31.70 4.73 40.68
C ASN A 220 33.16 4.59 40.21
N THR A 221 33.39 4.77 38.90
CA THR A 221 34.62 5.38 38.30
C THR A 221 35.98 4.65 38.49
N PRO A 222 37.11 5.05 37.83
CA PRO A 222 37.31 6.14 36.86
C PRO A 222 38.02 5.76 35.54
N SER A 223 38.05 6.71 34.60
CA SER A 223 38.95 6.76 33.44
C SER A 223 40.30 7.42 33.77
N PRO A 224 41.34 7.18 32.96
CA PRO A 224 42.34 8.21 32.61
C PRO A 224 42.46 8.34 31.07
N LEU A 225 42.23 9.54 30.52
CA LEU A 225 43.24 10.58 30.19
C LEU A 225 43.90 10.41 28.80
N ASN A 226 43.73 11.45 27.99
CA ASN A 226 44.32 11.68 26.67
C ASN A 226 45.39 12.78 26.78
N PRO A 227 46.45 12.75 25.97
CA PRO A 227 47.06 14.00 25.45
C PRO A 227 47.28 13.91 23.92
N THR A 228 46.56 14.67 23.09
CA THR A 228 46.86 16.05 22.60
C THR A 228 47.94 16.19 21.52
N ASN A 229 47.63 17.05 20.53
CA ASN A 229 48.48 17.65 19.47
C ASN A 229 48.94 16.70 18.33
N SER A 230 48.88 17.09 17.06
CA SER A 230 49.21 18.43 16.53
C SER A 230 48.46 18.84 15.26
N SER A 231 48.24 20.15 15.11
CA SER A 231 47.88 20.86 13.87
C SER A 231 49.09 21.12 12.97
N HIS A 232 48.91 21.17 11.64
CA HIS A 232 49.37 22.24 10.70
C HIS A 232 49.03 21.89 9.21
N PRO A 233 49.17 22.82 8.23
CA PRO A 233 48.14 22.99 7.18
C PRO A 233 48.66 22.88 5.73
N GLU A 234 47.82 23.29 4.77
CA GLU A 234 48.12 23.81 3.41
C GLU A 234 49.13 23.06 2.51
N ASN A 235 48.66 22.62 1.33
CA ASN A 235 49.00 23.34 0.08
C ASN A 235 48.18 22.91 -1.15
N SER A 236 48.00 23.86 -2.08
CA SER A 236 47.66 23.74 -3.51
C SER A 236 46.32 23.10 -3.92
#